data_AF-J0L978-F1
#
_entry.id   AF-J0L978-F1
#
_cell.length_a   1.000
_cell.length_b   1.000
_cell.length_c   1.000
_cell.angle_alpha   90.00
_cell.angle_beta   90.00
_cell.angle_gamma   90.00
#
_symmetry.space_group_name_H-M   'P 1'
#
loop_
_entity.id
_entity.type
_entity.pdbx_description
1 polymer ?
#
loop_
_entity_poly.entity_id
_entity_poly.type
_entity_poly.pdbx_seq_one_letter_code
_entity_poly.pdbx_strand_id
1 'polypeptide(L)'
;MKRIRKYKKYSRLSDTEKEFIYRSYGENVGQRALSRILKVSLSTIQYHYKKMRIFKEKFEEFMSSIKGRTFFAYLIIDDLYTFYKKKSQKVYVWSAIAVDIEGNQHYFYHLSEKKDNKALLEFKEKLPNVEIVFCDGNVSYNSVFVDKATMKKICIYKPCRKP
;
A
#
# COMPACT_ATOMS: atom_id res chain seq x y z
N MET A 1 6.58 43.88 -11.82
CA MET A 1 7.70 43.37 -10.98
C MET A 1 7.73 41.84 -11.02
N LYS A 2 8.75 41.23 -11.64
CA LYS A 2 8.98 39.76 -11.57
C LYS A 2 9.58 39.43 -10.19
N ARG A 3 8.84 38.71 -9.34
CA ARG A 3 9.35 38.21 -8.05
C ARG A 3 10.45 37.19 -8.30
N ILE A 4 11.71 37.58 -8.10
CA ILE A 4 12.86 36.67 -8.08
C ILE A 4 12.65 35.71 -6.90
N ARG A 5 12.30 34.45 -7.18
CA ARG A 5 12.22 33.41 -6.15
C ARG A 5 13.65 33.10 -5.69
N LYS A 6 14.05 33.60 -4.53
CA LYS A 6 15.28 33.14 -3.84
C LYS A 6 15.12 31.64 -3.57
N TYR A 7 15.82 30.80 -4.34
CA TYR A 7 15.90 29.37 -4.06
C TYR A 7 16.66 29.20 -2.73
N LYS A 8 15.98 28.70 -1.69
CA LYS A 8 16.65 28.30 -0.44
C LYS A 8 17.62 27.16 -0.76
N LYS A 9 18.87 27.32 -0.32
CA LYS A 9 19.94 26.32 -0.48
C LYS A 9 19.47 24.98 0.11
N TYR A 10 19.60 23.91 -0.66
CA TYR A 10 19.23 22.56 -0.22
C TYR A 10 20.09 22.18 0.99
N SER A 11 19.51 22.01 2.18
CA SER A 11 20.25 21.42 3.29
C SER A 11 20.42 19.93 3.00
N ARG A 12 21.67 19.46 2.95
CA ARG A 12 21.95 18.04 2.84
C ARG A 12 21.53 17.38 4.15
N LEU A 13 20.50 16.55 4.08
CA LEU A 13 20.10 15.69 5.20
C LEU A 13 21.17 14.61 5.41
N SER A 14 21.44 14.25 6.67
CA SER A 14 22.23 13.08 7.02
C SER A 14 21.50 11.80 6.61
N ASP A 15 22.20 10.67 6.60
CA ASP A 15 21.57 9.38 6.32
C ASP A 15 20.58 8.98 7.41
N THR A 16 20.88 9.29 8.68
CA THR A 16 19.96 9.09 9.80
C THR A 16 18.67 9.90 9.67
N GLU A 17 18.73 11.14 9.19
CA GLU A 17 17.55 11.96 8.94
C GLU A 17 16.71 11.40 7.77
N LYS A 18 17.36 10.85 6.74
CA LYS A 18 16.66 10.19 5.62
C LYS A 18 15.95 8.92 6.10
N GLU A 19 16.61 8.09 6.90
CA GLU A 19 16.00 6.90 7.50
C GLU A 19 14.82 7.25 8.39
N PHE A 20 14.94 8.31 9.20
CA PHE A 20 13.84 8.81 10.02
C PHE A 20 12.64 9.23 9.17
N ILE A 21 12.88 9.93 8.04
CA ILE A 21 11.82 10.30 7.08
C ILE A 21 11.13 9.05 6.52
N TYR A 22 11.88 8.00 6.20
CA TYR A 22 11.35 6.75 5.63
C TYR A 22 10.54 5.95 6.66
N ARG A 23 11.05 5.81 7.88
CA ARG A 23 10.33 5.13 8.97
C ARG A 23 9.03 5.85 9.30
N SER A 24 9.09 7.18 9.41
CA SER A 24 7.93 8.02 9.73
C SER A 24 6.84 7.98 8.65
N TYR A 25 7.19 7.66 7.40
CA TYR A 25 6.19 7.40 6.35
C TYR A 25 5.35 6.16 6.67
N GLY A 26 5.98 5.07 7.12
CA GLY A 26 5.28 3.86 7.54
C GLY A 26 4.37 4.07 8.75
N GLU A 27 4.74 5.01 9.63
CA GLU A 27 3.97 5.39 10.82
C GLU A 27 2.89 6.46 10.53
N ASN A 28 2.63 6.79 9.25
CA ASN A 28 1.64 7.79 8.81
C ASN A 28 1.87 9.21 9.37
N VAL A 29 3.11 9.58 9.68
CA VAL A 29 3.43 10.93 10.15
C VAL A 29 3.31 11.94 8.99
N GLY A 30 2.53 13.00 9.19
CA GLY A 30 2.32 14.01 8.16
C GLY A 30 3.61 14.73 7.73
N GLN A 31 3.82 14.91 6.42
CA GLN A 31 5.03 15.58 5.87
C GLN A 31 5.32 16.97 6.46
N ARG A 32 4.27 17.72 6.82
CA ARG A 32 4.41 19.02 7.48
C ARG A 32 4.92 18.90 8.91
N ALA A 33 4.56 17.83 9.63
CA ALA A 33 5.11 17.54 10.95
C ALA A 33 6.60 17.21 10.83
N LEU A 34 6.98 16.36 9.87
CA LEU A 34 8.39 16.03 9.59
C LEU A 34 9.23 17.26 9.23
N SER A 35 8.70 18.15 8.40
CA SER A 35 9.35 19.43 8.07
C SER A 35 9.62 20.29 9.31
N ARG A 36 8.72 20.29 10.30
CA ARG A 36 8.92 21.02 11.57
C ARG A 36 9.95 20.33 12.46
N ILE A 37 9.87 19.01 12.60
CA ILE A 37 10.78 18.21 13.45
C ILE A 37 12.22 18.36 12.95
N LEU A 38 12.44 18.15 11.65
CA LEU A 38 13.77 18.20 11.03
C LEU A 38 14.22 19.62 10.68
N LYS A 39 13.40 20.64 10.94
CA LYS A 39 13.65 22.04 10.60
C LYS A 39 14.06 22.27 9.13
N VAL A 40 13.57 21.43 8.22
CA VAL A 40 13.82 21.54 6.78
C VAL A 40 12.58 21.99 6.02
N SER A 41 12.77 22.43 4.78
CA SER A 41 11.66 22.80 3.91
C SER A 41 10.77 21.60 3.59
N LEU A 42 9.47 21.82 3.41
CA LEU A 42 8.53 20.78 2.95
C LEU A 42 8.98 20.17 1.61
N SER A 43 9.55 20.97 0.72
CA SER A 43 10.11 20.49 -0.56
C SER A 43 11.24 19.48 -0.38
N THR A 44 12.04 19.62 0.68
CA THR A 44 13.10 18.64 1.02
C THR A 44 12.47 17.30 1.39
N ILE A 45 11.46 17.29 2.26
CA ILE A 45 10.72 16.07 2.64
C ILE A 45 10.10 15.42 1.39
N GLN A 46 9.43 16.21 0.55
CA GLN A 46 8.77 15.74 -0.68
C GLN A 46 9.76 15.13 -1.68
N TYR A 47 10.96 15.69 -1.82
CA TYR A 47 12.00 15.13 -2.67
C TYR A 47 12.41 13.72 -2.22
N HIS A 48 12.63 13.54 -0.91
CA HIS A 48 13.00 12.23 -0.35
C HIS A 48 11.86 11.21 -0.43
N TYR A 49 10.62 11.64 -0.20
CA TYR A 49 9.42 10.82 -0.47
C TYR A 49 9.32 10.42 -1.94
N LYS A 50 9.61 11.33 -2.88
CA LYS A 50 9.60 11.02 -4.31
C LYS A 50 10.65 9.98 -4.67
N LYS A 51 11.81 9.98 -4.01
CA LYS A 51 12.82 8.91 -4.19
C LYS A 51 12.36 7.55 -3.66
N MET A 52 11.40 7.49 -2.73
CA MET A 52 10.77 6.21 -2.35
C MET A 52 9.99 5.56 -3.51
N ARG A 53 9.63 6.29 -4.59
CA ARG A 53 9.08 5.64 -5.79
C ARG A 53 10.03 4.61 -6.40
N ILE A 54 11.34 4.84 -6.32
CA ILE A 54 12.34 3.87 -6.77
C ILE A 54 12.26 2.60 -5.93
N PHE A 55 11.92 2.73 -4.64
CA PHE A 55 11.66 1.60 -3.75
C PHE A 55 10.38 0.84 -4.14
N LYS A 56 9.35 1.57 -4.61
CA LYS A 56 8.14 0.94 -5.17
C LYS A 56 8.47 0.14 -6.44
N GLU A 57 9.26 0.68 -7.36
CA GLU A 57 9.69 -0.04 -8.57
C GLU A 57 10.48 -1.31 -8.21
N LYS A 58 11.38 -1.24 -7.23
CA LYS A 58 12.08 -2.43 -6.68
C LYS A 58 11.15 -3.41 -5.98
N PHE A 59 10.10 -2.94 -5.30
CA PHE A 59 9.10 -3.80 -4.69
C PHE A 59 8.29 -4.54 -5.77
N GLU A 60 7.87 -3.87 -6.85
CA GLU A 60 7.19 -4.51 -7.98
C GLU A 60 8.10 -5.55 -8.67
N GLU A 61 9.40 -5.26 -8.81
CA GLU A 61 10.40 -6.20 -9.33
C GLU A 61 10.58 -7.42 -8.42
N PHE A 62 10.68 -7.20 -7.10
CA PHE A 62 10.70 -8.26 -6.08
C PHE A 62 9.44 -9.13 -6.12
N MET A 63 8.26 -8.51 -6.14
CA MET A 63 6.99 -9.22 -6.25
C MET A 63 6.87 -10.01 -7.56
N SER A 64 7.42 -9.47 -8.66
CA SER A 64 7.50 -10.18 -9.94
C SER A 64 8.45 -11.38 -9.90
N SER A 65 9.56 -11.29 -9.16
CA SER A 65 10.49 -12.43 -8.95
C SER A 65 9.96 -13.52 -8.02
N ILE A 66 9.01 -13.15 -7.16
CA ILE A 66 8.30 -14.07 -6.25
C ILE A 66 7.12 -14.76 -6.95
N LYS A 67 6.52 -14.12 -7.96
CA LYS A 67 5.45 -14.70 -8.78
C LYS A 67 5.92 -16.03 -9.40
N GLY A 68 5.53 -17.14 -8.78
CA GLY A 68 5.85 -18.50 -9.19
C GLY A 68 6.70 -19.33 -8.22
N ARG A 69 7.31 -18.71 -7.19
CA ARG A 69 8.13 -19.40 -6.17
C ARG A 69 7.49 -19.47 -4.80
N THR A 70 6.58 -18.55 -4.49
CA THR A 70 5.89 -18.49 -3.19
C THR A 70 4.48 -19.03 -3.32
N PHE A 71 4.15 -20.00 -2.47
CA PHE A 71 2.80 -20.53 -2.34
C PHE A 71 2.04 -19.64 -1.35
N PHE A 72 0.92 -19.08 -1.80
CA PHE A 72 0.07 -18.24 -0.97
C PHE A 72 -1.06 -19.08 -0.37
N ALA A 73 -1.20 -19.03 0.95
CA ALA A 73 -2.21 -19.79 1.67
C ALA A 73 -3.60 -19.17 1.50
N TYR A 74 -3.70 -17.84 1.64
CA TYR A 74 -4.95 -17.13 1.49
C TYR A 74 -4.75 -15.64 1.18
N LEU A 75 -5.82 -15.01 0.68
CA LEU A 75 -5.95 -13.57 0.51
C LEU A 75 -6.96 -13.01 1.50
N ILE A 76 -6.71 -11.81 2.03
CA ILE A 76 -7.71 -10.96 2.67
C ILE A 76 -7.90 -9.76 1.75
N ILE A 77 -9.12 -9.46 1.34
CA ILE A 77 -9.45 -8.37 0.42
C ILE A 77 -10.48 -7.45 1.06
N ASP A 78 -10.25 -6.15 0.91
CA ASP A 78 -11.16 -5.10 1.36
C ASP A 78 -11.17 -3.92 0.37
N ASP A 79 -12.25 -3.15 0.36
CA ASP A 79 -12.39 -1.95 -0.45
C ASP A 79 -12.75 -0.73 0.40
N LEU A 80 -12.08 0.38 0.12
CA LEU A 80 -12.33 1.66 0.77
C LEU A 80 -12.28 2.78 -0.27
N TYR A 81 -12.59 4.00 0.16
CA TYR A 81 -12.46 5.17 -0.68
C TYR A 81 -11.67 6.27 0.00
N THR A 82 -11.01 7.08 -0.83
CA THR A 82 -10.29 8.27 -0.43
C THR A 82 -10.61 9.41 -1.39
N PHE A 83 -10.06 10.60 -1.11
CA PHE A 83 -10.22 11.77 -1.96
C PHE A 83 -8.86 12.20 -2.49
N TYR A 84 -8.76 12.37 -3.81
CA TYR A 84 -7.54 12.85 -4.44
C TYR A 84 -7.66 14.34 -4.77
N LYS A 85 -6.81 15.18 -4.16
CA LYS A 85 -6.79 16.66 -4.28
C LYS A 85 -8.03 17.39 -3.76
N LYS A 86 -9.24 16.97 -4.12
CA LYS A 86 -10.52 17.61 -3.75
C LYS A 86 -11.51 16.57 -3.22
N LYS A 87 -12.40 16.98 -2.31
CA LYS A 87 -13.48 16.11 -1.79
C LYS A 87 -14.49 15.66 -2.86
N SER A 88 -14.59 16.37 -3.99
CA SER A 88 -15.40 15.95 -5.13
C SER A 88 -14.74 14.85 -5.98
N GLN A 89 -13.43 14.64 -5.81
CA GLN A 89 -12.65 13.66 -6.56
C GLN A 89 -12.44 12.42 -5.70
N LYS A 90 -13.51 11.63 -5.58
CA LYS A 90 -13.50 10.34 -4.88
C LYS A 90 -12.72 9.32 -5.71
N VAL A 91 -11.83 8.57 -5.07
CA VAL A 91 -11.05 7.47 -5.65
C VAL A 91 -11.26 6.26 -4.75
N TYR A 92 -11.52 5.12 -5.36
CA TYR A 92 -11.66 3.85 -4.67
C TYR A 92 -10.31 3.15 -4.58
N VAL A 93 -10.07 2.51 -3.45
CA VAL A 93 -8.86 1.77 -3.13
C VAL A 93 -9.30 0.33 -2.87
N TRP A 94 -8.96 -0.56 -3.78
CA TRP A 94 -9.03 -1.99 -3.55
C TRP A 94 -7.73 -2.40 -2.88
N SER A 95 -7.83 -3.10 -1.75
CA SER A 95 -6.68 -3.50 -0.96
C SER A 95 -6.72 -5.00 -0.72
N ALA A 96 -5.54 -5.61 -0.68
CA ALA A 96 -5.42 -7.02 -0.35
C ALA A 96 -4.15 -7.31 0.45
N ILE A 97 -4.24 -8.29 1.34
CA ILE A 97 -3.12 -8.89 2.04
C ILE A 97 -3.07 -10.35 1.60
N ALA A 98 -1.99 -10.74 0.91
CA ALA A 98 -1.71 -12.14 0.64
C ALA A 98 -0.81 -12.67 1.73
N VAL A 99 -1.20 -13.80 2.34
CA VAL A 99 -0.42 -14.48 3.36
C VAL A 99 0.18 -15.73 2.73
N ASP A 100 1.50 -15.85 2.79
CA ASP A 100 2.17 -17.04 2.31
C ASP A 100 2.04 -18.22 3.29
N ILE A 101 2.46 -19.40 2.86
CA ILE A 101 2.47 -20.61 3.71
C ILE A 101 3.36 -20.47 4.97
N GLU A 102 4.32 -19.54 4.98
CA GLU A 102 5.20 -19.26 6.11
C GLU A 102 4.61 -18.22 7.07
N GLY A 103 3.50 -17.58 6.68
CA GLY A 103 2.82 -16.53 7.45
C GLY A 103 3.31 -15.11 7.16
N ASN A 104 4.17 -14.91 6.16
CA ASN A 104 4.59 -13.58 5.72
C ASN A 104 3.44 -12.88 4.98
N GLN A 105 3.33 -11.57 5.20
CA GLN A 105 2.26 -10.75 4.66
C GLN A 105 2.75 -9.88 3.51
N HIS A 106 2.04 -9.95 2.39
CA HIS A 106 2.33 -9.20 1.17
C HIS A 106 1.14 -8.29 0.86
N TYR A 107 1.42 -6.99 0.75
CA TYR A 107 0.40 -5.96 0.61
C TYR A 107 0.22 -5.55 -0.85
N PHE A 108 -1.02 -5.56 -1.32
CA PHE A 108 -1.40 -5.17 -2.67
C PHE A 108 -2.48 -4.11 -2.62
N TYR A 109 -2.45 -3.20 -3.59
CA TYR A 109 -3.54 -2.24 -3.76
C TYR A 109 -3.73 -1.84 -5.22
N HIS A 110 -4.96 -1.44 -5.54
CA HIS A 110 -5.33 -0.88 -6.83
C HIS A 110 -6.23 0.34 -6.63
N LEU A 111 -5.93 1.41 -7.37
CA LEU A 111 -6.69 2.65 -7.35
C LEU A 111 -7.58 2.71 -8.59
N SER A 112 -8.86 3.02 -8.40
CA SER A 112 -9.82 3.21 -9.49
C SER A 112 -10.71 4.43 -9.22
N GLU A 113 -11.14 5.11 -10.27
CA GLU A 113 -12.11 6.22 -10.13
C GLU A 113 -13.54 5.70 -9.89
N LYS A 114 -13.82 4.46 -10.28
CA LYS A 114 -15.12 3.80 -10.14
C LYS A 114 -15.01 2.57 -9.25
N LYS A 115 -16.06 2.31 -8.46
CA LYS A 115 -16.26 1.06 -7.71
C LYS A 115 -17.11 0.12 -8.57
N ASP A 116 -16.48 -0.56 -9.52
CA ASP A 116 -17.14 -1.50 -10.41
C ASP A 116 -16.39 -2.84 -10.51
N ASN A 117 -17.06 -3.85 -11.07
CA ASN A 117 -16.49 -5.20 -11.21
C ASN A 117 -15.28 -5.21 -12.16
N LYS A 118 -15.19 -4.25 -13.08
CA LYS A 118 -14.05 -4.13 -13.99
C LYS A 118 -12.77 -3.79 -13.22
N ALA A 119 -12.83 -2.78 -12.36
CA ALA A 119 -11.69 -2.43 -11.49
C ALA A 119 -11.30 -3.58 -10.55
N LEU A 120 -12.28 -4.34 -10.05
CA LEU A 120 -12.01 -5.53 -9.23
C LEU A 120 -11.34 -6.66 -10.04
N LEU A 121 -11.72 -6.87 -11.30
CA LEU A 121 -11.05 -7.81 -12.20
C LEU A 121 -9.61 -7.40 -12.48
N GLU A 122 -9.38 -6.13 -12.83
CA GLU A 122 -8.04 -5.58 -13.06
C GLU A 122 -7.15 -5.69 -11.80
N PHE A 123 -7.76 -5.64 -10.61
CA PHE A 123 -7.05 -5.90 -9.38
C PHE A 123 -6.72 -7.39 -9.20
N LYS A 124 -7.69 -8.29 -9.44
CA LYS A 124 -7.50 -9.75 -9.36
C LYS A 124 -6.33 -10.24 -10.20
N GLU A 125 -6.15 -9.72 -11.41
CA GLU A 125 -5.02 -10.09 -12.30
C GLU A 125 -3.63 -9.80 -11.70
N LYS A 126 -3.56 -8.85 -10.75
CA LYS A 126 -2.32 -8.49 -10.05
C LYS A 126 -2.06 -9.36 -8.83
N LEU A 127 -3.10 -10.02 -8.30
CA LEU A 127 -3.03 -10.84 -7.10
C LEU A 127 -2.46 -12.23 -7.40
N PRO A 128 -1.83 -12.87 -6.41
CA PRO A 128 -1.46 -14.28 -6.52
C PRO A 128 -2.71 -15.16 -6.59
N ASN A 129 -2.58 -16.32 -7.23
CA ASN A 129 -3.63 -17.33 -7.18
C ASN A 129 -3.60 -18.01 -5.81
N VAL A 130 -4.76 -18.07 -5.15
CA VAL A 130 -4.97 -18.74 -3.86
C VAL A 130 -6.22 -19.58 -3.91
N GLU A 131 -6.38 -20.50 -2.95
CA GLU A 131 -7.60 -21.28 -2.80
C GLU A 131 -8.68 -20.51 -2.03
N ILE A 132 -8.28 -19.68 -1.05
CA ILE A 132 -9.21 -19.00 -0.15
C ILE A 132 -9.00 -17.49 -0.20
N VAL A 133 -10.11 -16.75 -0.35
CA VAL A 133 -10.18 -15.30 -0.35
C VAL A 133 -11.16 -14.86 0.73
N PHE A 134 -10.66 -14.23 1.78
CA PHE A 134 -11.46 -13.62 2.82
C PHE A 134 -11.87 -12.22 2.37
N CYS A 135 -13.17 -11.96 2.37
CA CYS A 135 -13.72 -10.66 2.00
C CYS A 135 -15.06 -10.45 2.72
N ASP A 136 -15.50 -9.20 2.75
CA ASP A 136 -16.86 -8.89 3.17
C ASP A 136 -17.87 -9.55 2.23
N GLY A 137 -19.09 -9.80 2.73
CA GLY A 137 -20.19 -10.47 2.03
C GLY A 137 -20.79 -9.69 0.86
N ASN A 138 -20.01 -8.87 0.20
CA ASN A 138 -20.44 -8.09 -0.94
C ASN A 138 -20.54 -8.97 -2.19
N VAL A 139 -21.67 -8.88 -2.89
CA VAL A 139 -22.00 -9.63 -4.11
C VAL A 139 -20.89 -9.50 -5.17
N SER A 140 -20.22 -8.35 -5.24
CA SER A 140 -19.12 -8.11 -6.17
C SER A 140 -17.96 -9.10 -6.00
N TYR A 141 -17.59 -9.46 -4.77
CA TYR A 141 -16.47 -10.39 -4.55
C TYR A 141 -16.83 -11.80 -4.98
N ASN A 142 -18.05 -12.26 -4.69
CA ASN A 142 -18.53 -13.57 -5.13
C ASN A 142 -18.57 -13.65 -6.67
N SER A 143 -18.88 -12.55 -7.36
CA SER A 143 -18.88 -12.55 -8.84
C SER A 143 -17.48 -12.71 -9.46
N VAL A 144 -16.41 -12.32 -8.73
CA VAL A 144 -15.04 -12.29 -9.24
C VAL A 144 -14.19 -13.45 -8.71
N PHE A 145 -14.41 -13.85 -7.47
CA PHE A 145 -13.67 -14.91 -6.77
C PHE A 145 -14.49 -16.19 -6.56
N VAL A 146 -15.79 -16.17 -6.87
CA VAL A 146 -16.68 -17.34 -6.93
C VAL A 146 -16.63 -18.16 -5.65
N ASP A 147 -16.22 -19.41 -5.74
CA ASP A 147 -16.13 -20.42 -4.69
C ASP A 147 -15.00 -20.17 -3.70
N LYS A 148 -14.02 -19.34 -4.08
CA LYS A 148 -12.90 -18.97 -3.23
C LYS A 148 -13.27 -17.91 -2.19
N ALA A 149 -14.32 -17.13 -2.44
CA ALA A 149 -14.74 -16.04 -1.56
C ALA A 149 -15.39 -16.58 -0.28
N THR A 150 -14.95 -16.12 0.88
CA THR A 150 -15.54 -16.52 2.16
C THR A 150 -15.60 -15.37 3.16
N MET A 151 -16.72 -15.32 3.90
CA MET A 151 -16.90 -14.43 5.06
C MET A 151 -16.49 -15.08 6.38
N LYS A 152 -16.00 -16.33 6.34
CA LYS A 152 -15.62 -17.06 7.56
C LYS A 152 -14.54 -16.25 8.29
N LYS A 153 -14.78 -15.94 9.56
CA LYS A 153 -13.76 -15.33 10.41
C LYS A 153 -12.66 -16.36 10.64
N ILE A 154 -11.44 -16.03 10.24
CA ILE A 154 -10.26 -16.77 10.69
C ILE A 154 -10.07 -16.41 12.16
N CYS A 155 -10.17 -17.39 13.06
CA CYS A 155 -9.48 -17.27 14.33
C CYS A 155 -8.00 -17.38 14.00
N ILE A 156 -7.31 -16.25 13.86
CA ILE A 156 -5.85 -16.22 13.70
C ILE A 156 -5.26 -16.61 15.06
N TYR A 157 -5.34 -17.90 15.37
CA TYR A 157 -4.55 -18.47 16.46
C TYR A 157 -3.10 -18.38 15.99
N LYS A 158 -2.35 -17.43 16.57
CA LYS A 158 -0.91 -17.61 16.68
C LYS A 158 -0.71 -19.00 17.29
N PRO A 159 0.07 -19.93 16.70
CA PRO A 159 0.52 -21.05 17.48
C PRO A 159 1.26 -20.45 18.67
N CYS A 160 0.69 -20.60 19.86
CA CYS A 160 1.42 -20.37 21.10
C CYS A 160 2.69 -21.19 20.96
N ARG A 161 3.84 -20.51 20.84
CA ARG A 161 5.12 -21.15 21.13
C ARG A 161 4.95 -21.71 22.54
N LYS A 162 4.82 -23.03 22.64
CA LYS A 162 4.79 -23.69 23.95
C LYS A 162 6.09 -23.31 24.67
N PRO A 163 6.02 -23.03 25.98
CA PRO A 163 7.19 -22.69 26.79
C PRO A 163 8.24 -23.79 26.75
#